data_AF-A0A7D5RRL7-F1
#
_entry.id   AF-A0A7D5RRL7-F1
#
_cell.length_a   1.000
_cell.length_b   1.000
_cell.length_c   1.000
_cell.angle_alpha   90.00
_cell.angle_beta   90.00
_cell.angle_gamma   90.00
#
_symmetry.space_group_name_H-M   'P 1'
#
loop_
_entity.id
_entity.type
_entity.pdbx_description
1 polymer ?
#
loop_
_entity_poly.entity_id
_entity_poly.type
_entity_poly.pdbx_seq_one_letter_code
_entity_poly.pdbx_strand_id
1 'polypeptide(L)'
;MLEVILSNHNAFVKISNPETLIQFSNLRPDWWSIVMNAPLAIVSALFRPWLGEANGLTGFMAAIENFALTILFIGAFFRKTWKTTDGLLVTAVVVYVLMECVLMAISSPNLGTLSRYRVGFLPLFVFAISYKNPLIEKIRLLTWHRHK
;
A
#
# COMPACT_ATOMS: atom_id res chain seq x y z
N MET A 1 10.90 16.67 -17.06
CA MET A 1 9.82 15.92 -16.38
C MET A 1 10.27 15.34 -15.05
N LEU A 2 11.23 14.40 -15.01
CA LEU A 2 11.71 13.79 -13.76
C LEU A 2 12.18 14.82 -12.70
N GLU A 3 12.86 15.88 -13.13
CA GLU A 3 13.26 16.99 -12.26
C GLU A 3 12.09 17.70 -11.56
N VAL A 4 10.89 17.73 -12.17
CA VAL A 4 9.68 18.33 -11.58
C VAL A 4 9.10 17.44 -10.49
N ILE A 5 9.14 16.12 -10.68
CA ILE A 5 8.77 15.15 -9.64
C ILE A 5 9.71 15.32 -8.44
N LEU A 6 11.01 15.53 -8.69
CA LEU A 6 12.01 15.70 -7.64
C LEU A 6 12.02 17.08 -6.97
N SER A 7 11.74 18.16 -7.69
CA SER A 7 11.58 19.48 -7.08
C SER A 7 10.32 19.53 -6.20
N ASN A 8 9.23 18.90 -6.64
CA ASN A 8 8.03 18.69 -5.84
C ASN A 8 8.31 17.80 -4.61
N HIS A 9 8.97 16.65 -4.78
CA HIS A 9 9.39 15.78 -3.67
C HIS A 9 10.19 16.56 -2.62
N ASN A 10 11.22 17.28 -3.04
CA ASN A 10 12.08 18.08 -2.16
C ASN A 10 11.33 19.25 -1.49
N ALA A 11 10.27 19.78 -2.11
CA ALA A 11 9.37 20.74 -1.47
C ALA A 11 8.54 20.06 -0.37
N PHE A 12 7.91 18.92 -0.65
CA PHE A 12 7.16 18.14 0.35
C PHE A 12 8.04 17.70 1.54
N VAL A 13 9.30 17.31 1.30
CA VAL A 13 10.27 16.98 2.37
C VAL A 13 10.52 18.17 3.29
N LYS A 14 10.69 19.38 2.74
CA LYS A 14 10.96 20.60 3.54
C LYS A 14 9.79 21.08 4.39
N ILE A 15 8.55 20.70 4.04
CA ILE A 15 7.32 21.15 4.71
C ILE A 15 6.76 20.05 5.65
N SER A 16 7.23 18.81 5.54
CA SER A 16 6.75 17.67 6.33
C SER A 16 7.47 17.51 7.67
N ASN A 17 6.77 16.99 8.67
CA ASN A 17 7.39 16.53 9.91
C ASN A 17 8.37 15.37 9.62
N PRO A 18 9.60 15.39 10.16
CA PRO A 18 10.63 14.41 9.83
C PRO A 18 10.27 12.99 10.30
N GLU A 19 9.53 12.85 11.41
CA GLU A 19 9.06 11.57 11.93
C GLU A 19 8.09 10.84 10.99
N THR A 20 7.29 11.60 10.23
CA THR A 20 6.29 11.03 9.30
C THR A 20 6.83 10.88 7.88
N LEU A 21 8.13 11.11 7.67
CA LEU A 21 8.74 11.14 6.34
C LEU A 21 9.16 9.73 5.87
N ILE A 22 8.99 9.45 4.58
CA ILE A 22 9.59 8.28 3.93
C ILE A 22 10.97 8.70 3.41
N GLN A 23 12.02 8.17 4.04
CA GLN A 23 13.40 8.45 3.64
C GLN A 23 13.80 7.57 2.45
N PHE A 24 13.82 8.15 1.25
CA PHE A 24 14.31 7.49 0.04
C PHE A 24 15.81 7.72 -0.13
N SER A 25 16.56 6.67 -0.46
CA SER A 25 18.02 6.74 -0.59
C SER A 25 18.42 7.04 -2.03
N ASN A 26 19.34 7.99 -2.20
CA ASN A 26 19.90 8.41 -3.50
C ASN A 26 18.82 8.69 -4.57
N LEU A 27 17.73 9.38 -4.20
CA LEU A 27 16.70 9.80 -5.14
C LEU A 27 17.26 10.86 -6.11
N ARG A 28 17.28 10.55 -7.41
CA ARG A 28 17.88 11.35 -8.49
C ARG A 28 16.93 11.42 -9.69
N PRO A 29 17.07 12.39 -10.61
CA PRO A 29 16.16 12.56 -11.74
C PRO A 29 16.41 11.56 -12.88
N ASP A 30 16.59 10.28 -12.52
CA ASP A 30 16.77 9.16 -13.43
C ASP A 30 15.80 8.02 -13.09
N TRP A 31 15.26 7.36 -14.12
CA TRP A 31 14.28 6.27 -13.95
C TRP A 31 14.84 5.09 -13.15
N TRP A 32 16.15 4.88 -13.17
CA TRP A 32 16.80 3.81 -12.42
C TRP A 32 16.70 4.04 -10.90
N SER A 33 16.98 5.26 -10.43
CA SER A 33 16.81 5.67 -9.02
C SER A 33 15.37 5.49 -8.53
N ILE A 34 14.38 5.78 -9.37
CA ILE A 34 12.95 5.51 -9.09
C ILE A 34 12.71 4.00 -8.94
N VAL A 35 13.21 3.17 -9.86
CA VAL A 35 13.05 1.70 -9.81
C VAL A 35 13.79 1.08 -8.60
N MET A 36 14.97 1.59 -8.24
CA MET A 36 15.69 1.15 -7.03
C MET A 36 14.95 1.51 -5.73
N ASN A 37 14.25 2.64 -5.70
CA ASN A 37 13.42 3.06 -4.56
C ASN A 37 12.00 2.45 -4.57
N ALA A 38 11.56 1.87 -5.69
CA ALA A 38 10.21 1.31 -5.84
C ALA A 38 9.82 0.27 -4.78
N PRO A 39 10.68 -0.69 -4.35
CA PRO A 39 10.31 -1.64 -3.30
C PRO A 39 9.98 -0.96 -1.96
N LEU A 40 10.76 0.06 -1.57
CA LEU A 40 10.53 0.85 -0.36
C LEU A 40 9.27 1.71 -0.48
N ALA A 41 9.02 2.27 -1.67
CA ALA A 41 7.81 3.01 -1.99
C ALA A 41 6.56 2.12 -1.84
N ILE A 42 6.58 0.92 -2.44
CA ILE A 42 5.48 -0.06 -2.39
C ILE A 42 5.19 -0.52 -0.96
N VAL A 43 6.21 -0.91 -0.20
CA VAL A 43 6.03 -1.33 1.21
C VAL A 43 5.50 -0.18 2.07
N SER A 44 5.99 1.05 1.86
CA SER A 44 5.51 2.23 2.60
C SER A 44 4.08 2.64 2.21
N ALA A 45 3.70 2.48 0.94
CA ALA A 45 2.37 2.80 0.41
C ALA A 45 1.29 1.77 0.74
N LEU A 46 1.65 0.50 0.97
CA LEU A 46 0.70 -0.56 1.31
C LEU A 46 0.60 -0.84 2.81
N PHE A 47 1.70 -0.71 3.58
CA PHE A 47 1.78 -1.29 4.93
C PHE A 47 2.24 -0.32 6.04
N ARG A 48 2.74 0.88 5.74
CA ARG A 48 3.13 1.90 6.76
C ARG A 48 2.09 3.02 6.86
N PRO A 49 1.89 3.70 8.02
CA PRO A 49 2.54 3.48 9.31
C PRO A 49 2.20 2.12 9.92
N TRP A 50 3.18 1.51 10.61
CA TRP A 50 2.96 0.37 11.48
C TRP A 50 2.41 0.82 12.85
N LEU A 51 1.92 -0.12 13.67
CA LEU A 51 1.36 0.15 15.00
C LEU A 51 2.33 0.87 15.95
N GLY A 52 3.64 0.71 15.76
CA GLY A 52 4.70 1.41 16.51
C GLY A 52 5.20 2.72 15.86
N GLU A 53 4.76 3.06 14.65
CA GLU A 53 5.07 4.33 13.95
C GLU A 53 3.89 5.33 14.02
N ALA A 54 2.88 5.02 14.83
CA ALA A 54 1.56 5.60 14.77
C ALA A 54 1.41 6.85 15.68
N ASN A 55 1.93 8.00 15.21
CA ASN A 55 1.79 9.26 15.95
C ASN A 55 0.38 9.85 15.82
N GLY A 56 -0.32 9.97 16.96
CA GLY A 56 -1.66 10.55 17.07
C GLY A 56 -2.81 9.61 16.68
N LEU A 57 -4.05 10.00 17.02
CA LEU A 57 -5.26 9.18 16.85
C LEU A 57 -5.48 8.73 15.39
N THR A 58 -5.25 9.62 14.43
CA THR A 58 -5.37 9.34 12.99
C THR A 58 -4.27 8.41 12.48
N GLY A 59 -3.04 8.54 13.01
CA GLY A 59 -1.95 7.61 12.74
C GLY A 59 -2.24 6.20 13.27
N PHE A 60 -2.83 6.11 14.47
CA PHE A 60 -3.23 4.85 15.08
C PHE A 60 -4.37 4.14 14.32
N MET A 61 -5.38 4.88 13.89
CA MET A 61 -6.44 4.33 13.02
C MET A 61 -5.87 3.79 11.69
N ALA A 62 -5.01 4.56 11.02
CA ALA A 62 -4.35 4.12 9.79
C ALA A 62 -3.44 2.90 10.01
N ALA A 63 -2.77 2.80 11.17
CA ALA A 63 -1.93 1.65 11.50
C ALA A 63 -2.73 0.37 11.79
N ILE A 64 -3.94 0.48 12.38
CA ILE A 64 -4.88 -0.65 12.52
C ILE A 64 -5.35 -1.12 11.14
N GLU A 65 -5.67 -0.19 10.24
CA GLU A 65 -6.05 -0.50 8.84
C GLU A 65 -4.92 -1.24 8.11
N ASN A 66 -3.69 -0.69 8.14
CA ASN A 66 -2.50 -1.33 7.56
C ASN A 66 -2.22 -2.72 8.16
N PHE A 67 -2.46 -2.91 9.46
CA PHE A 67 -2.28 -4.22 10.12
C PHE A 67 -3.31 -5.25 9.62
N ALA A 68 -4.58 -4.85 9.49
CA ALA A 68 -5.62 -5.69 8.90
C ALA A 68 -5.34 -6.02 7.41
N LEU A 69 -4.88 -5.04 6.63
CA LEU A 69 -4.44 -5.22 5.25
C LEU A 69 -3.25 -6.19 5.14
N THR A 70 -2.28 -6.09 6.07
CA THR A 70 -1.13 -7.00 6.16
C THR A 70 -1.58 -8.45 6.43
N ILE A 71 -2.52 -8.65 7.37
CA ILE A 71 -3.10 -9.97 7.66
C ILE A 71 -3.84 -10.54 6.44
N LEU A 72 -4.65 -9.74 5.74
CA LEU A 72 -5.35 -10.16 4.53
C LEU A 72 -4.37 -10.52 3.40
N PHE A 73 -3.32 -9.71 3.19
CA PHE A 73 -2.27 -9.95 2.21
C PHE A 73 -1.51 -11.25 2.50
N ILE A 74 -1.11 -11.49 3.75
CA ILE A 74 -0.51 -12.76 4.19
C ILE A 74 -1.49 -13.92 3.96
N GLY A 75 -2.77 -13.75 4.30
CA GLY A 75 -3.84 -14.72 4.05
C GLY A 75 -3.95 -15.13 2.58
N ALA A 76 -3.74 -14.20 1.65
CA ALA A 76 -3.79 -14.46 0.21
C ALA A 76 -2.65 -15.40 -0.26
N PHE A 77 -1.49 -15.45 0.40
CA PHE A 77 -0.44 -16.42 0.06
C PHE A 77 -0.86 -17.87 0.35
N PHE A 78 -1.77 -18.10 1.31
CA PHE A 78 -2.27 -19.43 1.64
C PHE A 78 -3.45 -19.90 0.76
N ARG A 79 -3.81 -19.16 -0.31
CA ARG A 79 -4.88 -19.54 -1.25
C ARG A 79 -4.56 -20.87 -1.95
N LYS A 80 -5.46 -21.86 -1.84
CA LYS A 80 -5.27 -23.22 -2.38
C LYS A 80 -5.18 -23.29 -3.91
N THR A 81 -5.59 -22.24 -4.63
CA THR A 81 -5.35 -22.12 -6.07
C THR A 81 -5.19 -20.66 -6.50
N TRP A 82 -4.23 -20.41 -7.40
CA TRP A 82 -4.10 -19.14 -8.13
C TRP A 82 -4.88 -19.11 -9.46
N LYS A 83 -5.68 -20.15 -9.78
CA LYS A 83 -6.51 -20.15 -10.99
C LYS A 83 -7.66 -19.14 -10.88
N THR A 84 -7.49 -18.00 -11.53
CA THR A 84 -8.52 -17.00 -11.83
C THR A 84 -8.86 -17.06 -13.31
N THR A 85 -10.14 -16.92 -13.65
CA THR A 85 -10.62 -16.94 -15.04
C THR A 85 -9.98 -15.81 -15.86
N ASP A 86 -9.95 -14.61 -15.28
CA ASP A 86 -9.51 -13.37 -15.93
C ASP A 86 -8.10 -12.95 -15.48
N GLY A 87 -7.12 -13.83 -15.67
CA GLY A 87 -5.73 -13.60 -15.23
C GLY A 87 -5.12 -12.29 -15.74
N LEU A 88 -5.50 -11.85 -16.95
CA LEU A 88 -5.09 -10.56 -17.53
C LEU A 88 -5.62 -9.36 -16.72
N LEU A 89 -6.90 -9.38 -16.30
CA LEU A 89 -7.49 -8.30 -15.50
C LEU A 89 -6.84 -8.21 -14.11
N VAL A 90 -6.59 -9.35 -13.47
CA VAL A 90 -5.86 -9.39 -12.19
C VAL A 90 -4.45 -8.82 -12.35
N THR A 91 -3.76 -9.16 -13.44
CA THR A 91 -2.41 -8.65 -13.73
C THR A 91 -2.42 -7.14 -13.96
N ALA A 92 -3.38 -6.62 -14.73
CA ALA A 92 -3.57 -5.19 -14.96
C ALA A 92 -3.85 -4.43 -13.65
N VAL A 93 -4.73 -4.95 -12.78
CA VAL A 93 -5.00 -4.37 -11.45
C VAL A 93 -3.75 -4.36 -10.56
N VAL A 94 -2.97 -5.45 -10.53
CA VAL A 94 -1.73 -5.50 -9.76
C VAL A 94 -0.69 -4.51 -10.29
N VAL A 95 -0.49 -4.41 -11.60
CA VAL A 95 0.43 -3.44 -12.21
C VAL A 95 -0.01 -2.00 -11.91
N TYR A 96 -1.31 -1.69 -12.01
CA TYR A 96 -1.87 -0.39 -11.63
C TYR A 96 -1.59 -0.04 -10.16
N VAL A 97 -1.92 -0.93 -9.23
CA VAL A 97 -1.68 -0.71 -7.79
C VAL A 97 -0.19 -0.49 -7.50
N LEU A 98 0.71 -1.28 -8.10
CA LEU A 98 2.15 -1.12 -7.89
C LEU A 98 2.68 0.20 -8.47
N MET A 99 2.19 0.62 -9.63
CA MET A 99 2.55 1.90 -10.26
C MET A 99 2.10 3.09 -9.40
N GLU A 100 0.84 3.10 -8.95
CA GLU A 100 0.30 4.12 -8.04
C GLU A 100 1.07 4.18 -6.72
N CYS A 101 1.41 3.03 -6.13
CA CYS A 101 2.22 2.98 -4.91
C CYS A 101 3.58 3.69 -5.07
N VAL A 102 4.27 3.48 -6.20
CA VAL A 102 5.56 4.13 -6.48
C VAL A 102 5.37 5.62 -6.73
N LEU A 103 4.43 6.00 -7.60
CA LEU A 103 4.19 7.40 -7.96
C LEU A 103 3.75 8.24 -6.76
N MET A 104 2.82 7.74 -5.94
CA MET A 104 2.25 8.51 -4.83
C MET A 104 3.21 8.61 -3.63
N ALA A 105 3.96 7.55 -3.30
CA ALA A 105 4.94 7.62 -2.21
C ALA A 105 6.16 8.48 -2.55
N ILE A 106 6.59 8.52 -3.83
CA ILE A 106 7.66 9.43 -4.28
C ILE A 106 7.12 10.88 -4.39
N SER A 107 5.91 11.09 -4.90
CA SER A 107 5.35 12.45 -5.06
C SER A 107 4.93 13.10 -3.74
N SER A 108 4.53 12.31 -2.74
CA SER A 108 4.18 12.77 -1.40
C SER A 108 4.82 11.85 -0.35
N PRO A 109 6.10 12.08 0.03
CA PRO A 109 6.89 11.21 0.91
C PRO A 109 6.52 11.36 2.40
N ASN A 110 5.24 11.48 2.72
CA ASN A 110 4.72 11.69 4.06
C ASN A 110 3.61 10.68 4.37
N LEU A 111 3.77 9.89 5.42
CA LEU A 111 2.83 8.81 5.78
C LEU A 111 1.40 9.29 6.02
N GLY A 112 1.22 10.52 6.53
CA GLY A 112 -0.09 11.11 6.84
C GLY A 112 -0.81 11.75 5.65
N THR A 113 -0.10 12.06 4.55
CA THR A 113 -0.73 12.41 3.26
C THR A 113 -0.95 11.15 2.43
N LEU A 114 0.03 10.24 2.41
CA LEU A 114 -0.02 8.99 1.66
C LEU A 114 -1.14 8.05 2.12
N SER A 115 -1.50 8.05 3.41
CA SER A 115 -2.69 7.32 3.90
C SER A 115 -4.01 7.87 3.35
N ARG A 116 -4.11 9.20 3.15
CA ARG A 116 -5.31 9.83 2.56
C ARG A 116 -5.42 9.55 1.06
N TYR A 117 -4.29 9.59 0.34
CA TYR A 117 -4.27 9.38 -1.11
C TYR A 117 -4.41 7.91 -1.55
N ARG A 118 -4.16 6.95 -0.65
CA ARG A 118 -4.39 5.51 -0.89
C ARG A 118 -5.78 5.16 -1.41
N VAL A 119 -6.80 5.97 -1.10
CA VAL A 119 -8.19 5.80 -1.59
C VAL A 119 -8.27 5.56 -3.10
N GLY A 120 -7.34 6.11 -3.90
CA GLY A 120 -7.32 5.89 -5.36
C GLY A 120 -7.04 4.45 -5.81
N PHE A 121 -6.23 3.68 -5.07
CA PHE A 121 -5.81 2.32 -5.46
C PHE A 121 -6.12 1.24 -4.41
N LEU A 122 -6.30 1.61 -3.14
CA LEU A 122 -6.52 0.69 -2.05
C LEU A 122 -7.78 -0.19 -2.21
N PRO A 123 -8.95 0.29 -2.69
CA PRO A 123 -10.10 -0.57 -2.93
C PRO A 123 -9.82 -1.71 -3.93
N LEU A 124 -8.99 -1.45 -4.94
CA LEU A 124 -8.58 -2.44 -5.94
C LEU A 124 -7.56 -3.43 -5.36
N PHE A 125 -6.63 -2.96 -4.52
CA PHE A 125 -5.73 -3.84 -3.76
C PHE A 125 -6.51 -4.77 -2.81
N VAL A 126 -7.45 -4.21 -2.03
CA VAL A 126 -8.33 -4.96 -1.12
C VAL A 126 -9.13 -6.01 -1.88
N PHE A 127 -9.71 -5.66 -3.03
CA PHE A 127 -10.42 -6.61 -3.89
C PHE A 127 -9.50 -7.75 -4.37
N ALA A 128 -8.30 -7.42 -4.86
CA ALA A 128 -7.33 -8.39 -5.37
C ALA A 128 -6.82 -9.37 -4.28
N ILE A 129 -6.58 -8.90 -3.05
CA ILE A 129 -6.16 -9.77 -1.93
C ILE A 129 -7.32 -10.53 -1.29
N SER A 130 -8.56 -10.04 -1.42
CA SER A 130 -9.76 -10.69 -0.86
C SER A 130 -10.31 -11.82 -1.74
N TYR A 131 -10.08 -11.75 -3.06
CA TYR A 131 -10.54 -12.75 -4.01
C TYR A 131 -9.99 -14.15 -3.68
N LYS A 132 -10.89 -15.10 -3.36
CA LYS A 132 -10.57 -16.48 -2.93
C LYS A 132 -9.63 -16.56 -1.71
N ASN A 133 -9.66 -15.56 -0.82
CA ASN A 133 -8.83 -15.55 0.37
C ASN A 133 -9.34 -16.55 1.45
N PRO A 134 -8.51 -17.51 1.91
CA PRO A 134 -8.93 -18.54 2.85
C PRO A 134 -9.27 -17.99 4.26
N LEU A 135 -8.78 -16.81 4.64
CA LEU A 135 -9.18 -16.17 5.90
C LEU A 135 -10.64 -15.69 5.83
N ILE A 136 -11.03 -15.06 4.73
CA ILE A 136 -12.40 -14.58 4.50
C ILE A 136 -13.36 -15.77 4.39
N GLU A 137 -12.96 -16.85 3.73
CA GLU A 137 -13.75 -18.08 3.66
C GLU A 137 -13.98 -18.71 5.05
N LYS A 138 -12.95 -18.81 5.89
CA LYS A 138 -13.08 -19.25 7.30
C LYS A 138 -14.02 -18.34 8.11
N ILE A 139 -13.89 -17.02 7.99
CA ILE A 139 -14.76 -16.06 8.68
C ILE A 139 -16.23 -16.26 8.25
N ARG A 140 -16.48 -16.43 6.94
CA ARG A 140 -17.84 -16.68 6.41
C ARG A 140 -18.45 -17.99 6.90
N LEU A 141 -17.65 -19.05 7.07
CA LEU A 141 -18.10 -20.32 7.63
C LEU A 141 -18.40 -20.22 9.13
N LEU A 142 -17.57 -19.49 9.88
CA LEU A 142 -17.76 -19.27 11.32
C LEU A 142 -18.99 -18.41 11.65
N THR A 143 -19.27 -17.37 10.85
CA THR A 143 -20.49 -16.56 11.04
C THR A 143 -21.75 -17.34 10.68
N TRP A 144 -21.74 -18.12 9.59
CA TRP A 144 -22.86 -18.99 9.21
C TRP A 144 -23.21 -20.02 10.29
N HIS A 145 -22.19 -20.56 10.99
CA HIS A 145 -22.39 -21.49 12.10
C HIS A 145 -22.96 -20.87 13.39
N ARG A 146 -23.06 -19.54 13.50
CA ARG A 146 -23.71 -18.85 14.65
C ARG A 146 -25.18 -18.50 14.40
N HIS A 147 -25.74 -18.86 13.25
CA HIS A 147 -27.13 -18.63 12.87
C HIS A 147 -27.90 -19.95 12.60
N LYS A 148 -27.48 -21.03 13.26
CA LYS A 148 -28.18 -22.32 13.40
C LYS A 148 -28.12 -22.76 14.86
#